data_AF-A0A2E7UUQ9-F1
#
_entry.id   AF-A0A2E7UUQ9-F1
#
_cell.length_a   1.000
_cell.length_b   1.000
_cell.length_c   1.000
_cell.angle_alpha   90.00
_cell.angle_beta   90.00
_cell.angle_gamma   90.00
#
_symmetry.space_group_name_H-M   'P 1'
#
loop_
_entity.id
_entity.type
_entity.pdbx_description
1 polymer ?
#
loop_
_entity_poly.entity_id
_entity_poly.type
_entity_poly.pdbx_seq_one_letter_code
_entity_poly.pdbx_strand_id
1 'polypeptide(L)'
;MAVTSEATHPLSHPGWMVFTLVVLAVPLGALFAPASAPPLPHLARMPLLDATVLHGADAAASTVAGVVDITAWPCADPCIARTATMAALAHSSTAPPLVSIMTTPPDEHPALDAARAVDQWTVVQTSNADALHAEWFRARADRPLPMGGLLVVDHNGSIRGVVPASPEGVEMAIDLWDHLQSLPPG
;
A
#
# COMPACT_ATOMS: atom_id res chain seq x y z
N MET A 1 -59.58 -51.92 27.28
CA MET A 1 -58.54 -51.91 26.22
C MET A 1 -57.65 -50.72 26.49
N ALA A 2 -56.40 -50.97 26.87
CA ALA A 2 -55.43 -49.93 27.21
C ALA A 2 -54.61 -49.58 25.95
N VAL A 3 -54.54 -48.30 25.61
CA VAL A 3 -53.63 -47.78 24.58
C VAL A 3 -52.47 -47.13 25.31
N THR A 4 -51.32 -47.79 25.31
CA THR A 4 -50.06 -47.22 25.78
C THR A 4 -49.44 -46.40 24.65
N SER A 5 -49.43 -45.08 24.79
CA SER A 5 -48.68 -44.17 23.94
C SER A 5 -47.20 -44.26 24.30
N GLU A 6 -46.41 -44.93 23.46
CA GLU A 6 -44.96 -45.01 23.59
C GLU A 6 -44.36 -43.64 23.25
N ALA A 7 -43.88 -42.92 24.27
CA ALA A 7 -43.23 -41.63 24.12
C ALA A 7 -41.88 -41.82 23.42
N THR A 8 -41.81 -41.42 22.15
CA THR A 8 -40.59 -41.50 21.35
C THR A 8 -39.54 -40.54 21.93
N HIS A 9 -38.46 -41.08 22.50
CA HIS A 9 -37.40 -40.31 23.15
C HIS A 9 -36.72 -39.38 22.12
N PRO A 10 -36.56 -38.07 22.38
CA PRO A 10 -36.05 -37.08 21.42
C PRO A 10 -34.57 -37.24 21.02
N LEU A 11 -33.89 -38.29 21.50
CA LEU A 11 -32.47 -38.56 21.27
C LEU A 11 -32.19 -39.53 20.11
N SER A 12 -33.22 -40.09 19.46
CA SER A 12 -33.05 -41.03 18.33
C SER A 12 -32.97 -40.35 16.96
N HIS A 13 -33.11 -39.02 16.89
CA HIS A 13 -33.03 -38.29 15.63
C HIS A 13 -31.59 -37.79 15.34
N PRO A 14 -31.00 -38.12 14.18
CA PRO A 14 -29.64 -37.72 13.81
C PRO A 14 -29.45 -36.20 13.65
N GLY A 15 -30.55 -35.43 13.59
CA GLY A 15 -30.51 -33.97 13.53
C GLY A 15 -29.91 -33.31 14.78
N TRP A 16 -29.98 -33.96 15.95
CA TRP A 16 -29.39 -33.40 17.17
C TRP A 16 -27.86 -33.38 17.13
N MET A 17 -27.21 -34.39 16.53
CA MET A 17 -25.76 -34.41 16.39
C MET A 17 -25.26 -33.32 15.43
N VAL A 18 -26.02 -33.02 14.37
CA VAL A 18 -25.69 -31.93 13.44
C VAL A 18 -25.82 -30.58 14.13
N PHE A 19 -26.86 -30.39 14.95
CA PHE A 19 -27.06 -29.15 15.68
C PHE A 19 -25.94 -28.89 16.70
N THR A 20 -25.51 -29.90 17.46
CA THR A 20 -24.36 -29.73 18.38
C THR A 20 -23.05 -29.48 17.65
N LEU A 21 -22.79 -30.11 16.50
CA LEU A 21 -21.60 -29.86 15.70
C LEU A 21 -21.56 -28.43 15.16
N VAL A 22 -22.69 -27.91 14.67
CA VAL A 22 -22.80 -26.52 14.17
C VAL A 22 -22.66 -25.53 15.32
N VAL A 23 -23.31 -25.77 16.47
CA VAL A 23 -23.25 -24.89 17.64
C VAL A 23 -21.86 -24.85 18.27
N LEU A 24 -21.06 -25.93 18.18
CA LEU A 24 -19.66 -25.94 18.63
C LEU A 24 -18.69 -25.34 17.60
N ALA A 25 -18.97 -25.45 16.30
CA ALA A 25 -18.10 -24.91 15.26
C ALA A 25 -18.09 -23.37 15.20
N VAL A 26 -19.22 -22.73 15.50
CA VAL A 26 -19.35 -21.26 15.49
C VAL A 26 -18.45 -20.55 16.53
N PRO A 27 -18.44 -20.93 17.82
CA PRO A 27 -17.59 -20.28 18.81
C PRO A 27 -16.09 -20.58 18.62
N LEU A 28 -15.74 -21.75 18.08
CA LEU A 28 -14.34 -22.04 17.72
C LEU A 28 -13.88 -21.18 16.54
N GLY A 29 -14.70 -20.99 15.51
CA GLY A 29 -14.38 -20.11 14.38
C GLY A 29 -14.16 -18.64 14.79
N ALA A 30 -14.89 -18.16 15.80
CA ALA A 30 -14.74 -16.79 16.32
C ALA A 30 -13.45 -16.58 17.13
N LEU A 31 -12.89 -17.63 17.74
CA LEU A 31 -11.63 -17.56 18.49
C LEU A 31 -10.38 -17.53 17.58
N PHE A 32 -10.52 -17.97 16.32
CA PHE A 32 -9.45 -17.97 15.33
C PHE A 32 -9.63 -16.91 14.24
N ALA A 33 -10.64 -16.04 14.34
CA ALA A 33 -10.75 -14.89 13.47
C ALA A 33 -9.60 -13.92 13.84
N PRO A 34 -8.58 -13.74 12.98
CA PRO A 34 -7.56 -12.74 13.26
C PRO A 34 -8.27 -11.40 13.41
N ALA A 35 -7.99 -10.70 14.51
CA ALA A 35 -8.42 -9.32 14.65
C ALA A 35 -7.93 -8.58 13.40
N SER A 36 -8.86 -8.10 12.58
CA SER A 36 -8.53 -7.36 11.36
C SER A 36 -7.66 -6.19 11.76
N ALA A 37 -6.49 -6.09 11.13
CA ALA A 37 -5.58 -4.99 11.40
C ALA A 37 -6.34 -3.67 11.16
N PRO A 38 -6.16 -2.64 12.01
CA PRO A 38 -6.90 -1.40 11.85
C PRO A 38 -6.61 -0.77 10.48
N PRO A 39 -7.62 -0.21 9.79
CA PRO A 39 -7.41 0.39 8.49
C PRO A 39 -6.48 1.61 8.60
N LEU A 40 -5.59 1.79 7.62
CA LEU A 40 -4.75 2.98 7.57
C LEU A 40 -5.59 4.23 7.23
N PRO A 41 -5.32 5.36 7.90
CA PRO A 41 -6.08 6.58 7.70
C PRO A 41 -5.94 7.09 6.27
N HIS A 42 -7.01 7.69 5.75
CA HIS A 42 -6.93 8.51 4.54
C HIS A 42 -6.27 9.84 4.92
N LEU A 43 -5.11 10.15 4.34
CA LEU A 43 -4.39 11.40 4.62
C LEU A 43 -4.69 12.47 3.58
N ALA A 44 -4.67 12.10 2.30
CA ALA A 44 -4.95 12.97 1.17
C ALA A 44 -5.21 12.12 -0.09
N ARG A 45 -5.63 12.76 -1.19
CA ARG A 45 -5.67 12.10 -2.51
C ARG A 45 -4.45 12.50 -3.32
N MET A 46 -3.92 11.56 -4.11
CA MET A 46 -2.87 11.86 -5.07
C MET A 46 -3.42 12.87 -6.10
N PRO A 47 -2.75 14.01 -6.31
CA PRO A 47 -3.21 15.00 -7.27
C PRO A 47 -3.09 14.45 -8.69
N LEU A 48 -3.93 14.96 -9.58
CA LEU A 48 -3.75 14.74 -11.01
C LEU A 48 -2.49 15.51 -11.44
N LEU A 49 -1.41 14.80 -11.75
CA LEU A 49 -0.19 15.41 -12.25
C LEU A 49 -0.22 15.39 -13.77
N ASP A 50 0.03 16.55 -14.37
CA ASP A 50 0.50 16.60 -15.76
C ASP A 50 1.94 16.13 -15.74
N ALA A 51 2.14 14.86 -16.10
CA ALA A 51 3.41 14.17 -15.97
C ALA A 51 3.78 13.48 -17.28
N THR A 52 5.04 13.62 -17.68
CA THR A 52 5.63 12.90 -18.81
C THR A 52 6.30 11.64 -18.29
N VAL A 53 5.95 10.49 -18.85
CA VAL A 53 6.60 9.22 -18.53
C VAL A 53 7.99 9.20 -19.15
N LEU A 54 9.01 9.04 -18.31
CA LEU A 54 10.39 8.89 -18.73
C LEU A 54 10.78 7.41 -18.86
N HIS A 55 10.19 6.55 -18.05
CA HIS A 55 10.39 5.10 -18.06
C HIS A 55 9.20 4.37 -17.40
N GLY A 56 8.95 3.13 -17.78
CA GLY A 56 7.90 2.27 -17.20
C GLY A 56 6.56 2.38 -17.90
N ALA A 57 5.50 1.95 -17.22
CA ALA A 57 4.15 1.95 -17.77
C ALA A 57 3.58 3.38 -17.87
N ASP A 58 2.63 3.58 -18.79
CA ASP A 58 1.86 4.82 -18.87
C ASP A 58 0.99 4.96 -17.61
N ALA A 59 1.54 5.64 -16.60
CA ALA A 59 0.89 5.86 -15.32
C ALA A 59 0.45 7.32 -15.25
N ALA A 60 -0.85 7.56 -15.37
CA ALA A 60 -1.39 8.80 -14.82
C ALA A 60 -1.10 8.78 -13.31
N ALA A 61 -0.44 9.80 -12.76
CA ALA A 61 -0.03 9.79 -11.36
C ALA A 61 -1.20 9.58 -10.38
N SER A 62 -2.42 9.95 -10.78
CA SER A 62 -3.67 9.73 -10.02
C SER A 62 -4.15 8.28 -9.97
N THR A 63 -3.62 7.39 -10.83
CA THR A 63 -3.94 5.95 -10.85
C THR A 63 -2.80 5.11 -10.29
N VAL A 64 -1.77 5.74 -9.73
CA VAL A 64 -0.63 5.06 -9.14
C VAL A 64 -1.03 4.48 -7.79
N ALA A 65 -0.80 3.18 -7.64
CA ALA A 65 -0.86 2.46 -6.38
C ALA A 65 0.53 1.89 -6.11
N GLY A 66 1.05 2.04 -4.89
CA GLY A 66 2.37 1.55 -4.53
C GLY A 66 3.17 2.54 -3.69
N VAL A 67 4.49 2.40 -3.77
CA VAL A 67 5.45 3.29 -3.10
C VAL A 67 5.89 4.37 -4.08
N VAL A 68 5.60 5.63 -3.73
CA VAL A 68 5.90 6.78 -4.57
C VAL A 68 7.02 7.60 -3.96
N ASP A 69 8.15 7.73 -4.66
CA ASP A 69 9.28 8.58 -4.29
C ASP A 69 9.23 9.92 -5.02
N ILE A 70 9.17 11.00 -4.27
CA ILE A 70 9.24 12.36 -4.79
C ILE A 70 10.70 12.78 -4.74
N THR A 71 11.32 12.97 -5.90
CA THR A 71 12.73 13.35 -6.00
C THR A 71 12.92 14.70 -6.67
N ALA A 72 13.95 15.40 -6.25
CA ALA A 72 14.38 16.67 -6.82
C ALA A 72 15.87 16.59 -7.16
N TRP A 73 16.26 17.27 -8.23
CA TRP A 73 17.65 17.47 -8.61
C TRP A 73 18.20 18.76 -7.97
N PRO A 74 19.48 18.81 -7.54
CA PRO A 74 20.48 17.74 -7.56
C PRO A 74 20.26 16.65 -6.51
N CYS A 75 20.56 15.39 -6.88
CA CYS A 75 20.47 14.24 -5.99
C CYS A 75 21.76 14.12 -5.15
N ALA A 76 21.72 14.60 -3.90
CA ALA A 76 22.82 14.46 -2.94
C ALA A 76 22.87 13.05 -2.30
N ASP A 77 23.90 12.75 -1.49
CA ASP A 77 24.11 11.43 -0.86
C ASP A 77 22.86 10.77 -0.24
N PRO A 78 21.97 11.49 0.49
CA PRO A 78 20.75 10.89 1.02
C PRO A 78 19.77 10.42 -0.06
N CYS A 79 19.68 11.15 -1.18
CA CYS A 79 18.88 10.78 -2.34
C CYS A 79 19.50 9.57 -3.06
N ILE A 80 20.83 9.52 -3.20
CA ILE A 80 21.54 8.39 -3.80
C ILE A 80 21.33 7.12 -2.95
N ALA A 81 21.51 7.20 -1.64
CA ALA A 81 21.33 6.08 -0.73
C ALA A 81 19.89 5.54 -0.76
N ARG A 82 18.89 6.44 -0.69
CA ARG A 82 17.48 6.04 -0.82
C ARG A 82 17.19 5.37 -2.17
N THR A 83 17.69 5.95 -3.27
CA THR A 83 17.53 5.39 -4.61
C THR A 83 18.13 3.99 -4.70
N ALA A 84 19.30 3.76 -4.09
CA ALA A 84 19.93 2.43 -4.05
C ALA A 84 19.07 1.42 -3.27
N THR A 85 18.47 1.83 -2.15
CA THR A 85 17.53 0.98 -1.38
C THR A 85 16.28 0.65 -2.19
N MET A 86 15.71 1.63 -2.91
CA MET A 86 14.57 1.36 -3.79
C MET A 86 14.94 0.45 -4.97
N ALA A 87 16.13 0.60 -5.55
CA ALA A 87 16.62 -0.30 -6.58
C ALA A 87 16.77 -1.74 -6.07
N ALA A 88 17.33 -1.92 -4.86
CA ALA A 88 17.41 -3.23 -4.23
C ALA A 88 16.01 -3.83 -4.00
N LEU A 89 15.04 -3.02 -3.55
CA LEU A 89 13.65 -3.43 -3.40
C LEU A 89 13.04 -3.85 -4.75
N ALA A 90 13.27 -3.10 -5.82
CA ALA A 90 12.70 -3.36 -7.15
C ALA A 90 13.14 -4.71 -7.75
N HIS A 91 14.27 -5.25 -7.31
CA HIS A 91 14.74 -6.59 -7.68
C HIS A 91 14.13 -7.71 -6.84
N SER A 92 13.35 -7.40 -5.80
CA SER A 92 12.63 -8.38 -4.98
C SER A 92 11.40 -8.92 -5.72
N SER A 93 11.08 -10.20 -5.53
CA SER A 93 9.86 -10.81 -6.06
C SER A 93 8.57 -10.32 -5.39
N THR A 94 8.68 -9.64 -4.24
CA THR A 94 7.56 -9.07 -3.48
C THR A 94 7.53 -7.55 -3.55
N ALA A 95 8.24 -6.96 -4.51
CA ALA A 95 8.31 -5.51 -4.63
C ALA A 95 6.90 -4.91 -4.85
N PRO A 96 6.51 -3.86 -4.10
CA PRO A 96 5.38 -3.03 -4.50
C PRO A 96 5.67 -2.39 -5.86
N PRO A 97 4.63 -1.96 -6.61
CA PRO A 97 4.83 -1.05 -7.72
C PRO A 97 5.58 0.20 -7.21
N LEU A 98 6.66 0.57 -7.88
CA LEU A 98 7.48 1.72 -7.52
C LEU A 98 7.25 2.85 -8.51
N VAL A 99 7.08 4.06 -8.00
CA VAL A 99 6.97 5.25 -8.84
C VAL A 99 7.91 6.34 -8.35
N SER A 100 8.77 6.86 -9.22
CA SER A 100 9.55 8.06 -8.92
C SER A 100 9.02 9.26 -9.69
N ILE A 101 8.67 10.32 -8.95
CA ILE A 101 8.20 11.59 -9.48
C ILE A 101 9.34 12.60 -9.41
N MET A 102 9.82 13.00 -10.59
CA MET A 102 10.88 14.00 -10.74
C MET A 102 10.25 15.38 -10.89
N THR A 103 10.65 16.29 -10.01
CA THR A 103 10.18 17.69 -10.00
C THR A 103 11.08 18.64 -10.80
N THR A 104 12.16 18.12 -11.38
CA THR A 104 13.19 18.85 -12.15
C THR A 104 13.65 18.00 -13.34
N PRO A 105 14.17 18.62 -14.42
CA PRO A 105 14.59 17.89 -15.63
C PRO A 105 15.62 16.79 -15.37
N PRO A 106 15.53 15.64 -16.07
CA PRO A 106 16.11 14.39 -15.63
C PRO A 106 17.46 14.06 -16.28
N ASP A 107 18.21 15.06 -16.74
CA ASP A 107 19.33 14.83 -17.67
C ASP A 107 20.27 13.72 -17.18
N GLU A 108 20.47 13.56 -15.86
CA GLU A 108 21.17 12.42 -15.24
C GLU A 108 20.69 12.11 -13.80
N HIS A 109 19.47 11.58 -13.60
CA HIS A 109 19.01 11.20 -12.24
C HIS A 109 19.23 9.70 -11.93
N PRO A 110 19.86 9.31 -10.79
CA PRO A 110 20.15 7.91 -10.45
C PRO A 110 18.94 6.98 -10.48
N ALA A 111 17.76 7.48 -10.10
CA ALA A 111 16.51 6.73 -10.17
C ALA A 111 16.09 6.37 -11.60
N LEU A 112 16.36 7.21 -12.60
CA LEU A 112 16.04 6.89 -14.00
C LEU A 112 16.93 5.75 -14.50
N ASP A 113 18.22 5.79 -14.17
CA ASP A 113 19.15 4.73 -14.55
C ASP A 113 18.86 3.40 -13.84
N ALA A 114 18.54 3.46 -12.55
CA ALA A 114 18.13 2.27 -11.79
C ALA A 114 16.82 1.67 -12.32
N ALA A 115 15.82 2.51 -12.63
CA ALA A 115 14.54 2.04 -13.15
C ALA A 115 14.70 1.31 -14.49
N ARG A 116 15.62 1.73 -15.36
CA ARG A 116 15.90 1.03 -16.64
C ARG A 116 16.36 -0.43 -16.48
N ALA A 117 16.81 -0.82 -15.29
CA ALA A 117 17.21 -2.19 -14.99
C ALA A 117 16.08 -3.07 -14.44
N VAL A 118 14.87 -2.53 -14.23
CA VAL A 118 13.74 -3.22 -13.60
C VAL A 118 12.38 -2.81 -14.20
N ASP A 119 11.56 -3.78 -14.56
CA ASP A 119 10.23 -3.51 -15.15
C ASP A 119 9.21 -2.97 -14.12
N GLN A 120 9.49 -3.19 -12.83
CA GLN A 120 8.76 -2.81 -11.61
C GLN A 120 8.53 -1.31 -11.38
N TRP A 121 9.32 -0.46 -12.05
CA TRP A 121 9.57 0.90 -11.61
C TRP A 121 9.21 1.90 -12.70
N THR A 122 8.20 2.72 -12.43
CA THR A 122 7.81 3.81 -13.32
C THR A 122 8.46 5.12 -12.89
N VAL A 123 9.01 5.86 -13.84
CA VAL A 123 9.63 7.16 -13.61
C VAL A 123 8.90 8.20 -14.43
N VAL A 124 8.38 9.22 -13.75
CA VAL A 124 7.65 10.32 -14.36
C VAL A 124 8.28 11.65 -14.00
N GLN A 125 8.15 12.62 -14.90
CA GLN A 125 8.52 14.00 -14.65
C GLN A 125 7.27 14.86 -14.63
N THR A 126 7.14 15.75 -13.65
CA THR A 126 6.06 16.74 -13.64
C THR A 126 6.61 18.15 -13.53
N SER A 127 5.99 19.08 -14.25
CA SER A 127 6.22 20.52 -14.09
C SER A 127 5.34 21.14 -13.00
N ASN A 128 4.36 20.40 -12.47
CA ASN A 128 3.40 20.86 -11.48
C ASN A 128 3.73 20.33 -10.07
N ALA A 129 4.92 20.67 -9.59
CA ALA A 129 5.37 20.29 -8.24
C ALA A 129 4.51 20.93 -7.12
N ASP A 130 3.87 22.07 -7.38
CA ASP A 130 3.07 22.80 -6.40
C ASP A 130 1.82 22.02 -5.95
N ALA A 131 1.12 21.35 -6.88
CA ALA A 131 -0.02 20.51 -6.54
C ALA A 131 0.37 19.32 -5.64
N LEU A 132 1.52 18.69 -5.95
CA LEU A 132 2.10 17.61 -5.14
C LEU A 132 2.50 18.11 -3.75
N HIS A 133 3.09 19.30 -3.69
CA HIS A 133 3.49 19.94 -2.44
C HIS A 133 2.27 20.28 -1.56
N ALA A 134 1.17 20.74 -2.15
CA ALA A 134 -0.07 21.05 -1.43
C ALA A 134 -0.70 19.80 -0.80
N GLU A 135 -0.80 18.69 -1.53
CA GLU A 135 -1.32 17.44 -0.98
C GLU A 135 -0.38 16.84 0.07
N TRP A 136 0.93 16.97 -0.12
CA TRP A 136 1.91 16.63 0.92
C TRP A 136 1.67 17.41 2.22
N PHE A 137 1.50 18.73 2.11
CA PHE A 137 1.23 19.57 3.26
C PHE A 137 -0.08 19.19 3.96
N ARG A 138 -1.12 18.80 3.22
CA ARG A 138 -2.35 18.27 3.82
C ARG A 138 -2.12 16.94 4.54
N ALA A 139 -1.36 16.03 3.93
CA ALA A 139 -1.06 14.72 4.49
C ALA A 139 -0.12 14.76 5.70
N ARG A 140 0.65 15.86 5.86
CA ARG A 140 1.69 15.99 6.89
C ARG A 140 1.63 17.30 7.70
N ALA A 141 0.46 17.96 7.70
CA ALA A 141 0.12 19.25 8.31
C ALA A 141 1.21 19.78 9.26
N ASP A 142 2.23 20.50 8.72
CA ASP A 142 3.29 21.24 9.44
C ASP A 142 4.76 20.89 9.06
N ARG A 143 5.04 20.09 8.01
CA ARG A 143 6.43 19.87 7.55
C ARG A 143 6.64 20.11 6.05
N PRO A 144 7.49 21.09 5.65
CA PRO A 144 7.92 21.22 4.26
C PRO A 144 8.66 19.96 3.81
N LEU A 145 8.63 19.65 2.50
CA LEU A 145 9.43 18.60 1.85
C LEU A 145 10.90 19.02 1.79
N PRO A 146 11.78 18.68 2.75
CA PRO A 146 13.17 19.05 2.64
C PRO A 146 13.82 17.90 1.86
N MET A 147 13.96 18.05 0.54
CA MET A 147 14.63 17.08 -0.35
C MET A 147 13.82 15.86 -0.83
N GLY A 148 12.49 15.94 -0.78
CA GLY A 148 11.62 14.86 -1.27
C GLY A 148 10.95 14.05 -0.17
N GLY A 149 10.31 12.95 -0.55
CA GLY A 149 9.45 12.19 0.36
C GLY A 149 8.91 10.91 -0.25
N LEU A 150 8.69 9.91 0.59
CA LEU A 150 8.07 8.66 0.20
C LEU A 150 6.60 8.65 0.63
N LEU A 151 5.72 8.32 -0.30
CA LEU A 151 4.29 8.14 -0.07
C LEU A 151 3.92 6.67 -0.27
N VAL A 152 2.94 6.23 0.49
CA VAL A 152 2.27 4.94 0.27
C VAL A 152 0.86 5.24 -0.20
N VAL A 153 0.55 4.84 -1.43
CA VAL A 153 -0.70 5.16 -2.12
C VAL A 153 -1.47 3.88 -2.42
N ASP A 154 -2.75 3.82 -2.04
CA ASP A 154 -3.59 2.66 -2.34
C ASP A 154 -4.11 2.64 -3.80
N HIS A 155 -4.84 1.59 -4.16
CA HIS A 155 -5.42 1.41 -5.50
C HIS A 155 -6.46 2.46 -5.90
N ASN A 156 -6.97 3.24 -4.93
CA ASN A 156 -7.92 4.33 -5.17
C ASN A 156 -7.21 5.69 -5.30
N GLY A 157 -5.88 5.70 -5.36
CA GLY A 157 -5.08 6.92 -5.41
C GLY A 157 -5.08 7.69 -4.08
N SER A 158 -5.44 7.04 -2.97
CA SER A 158 -5.44 7.66 -1.65
C SER A 158 -4.09 7.47 -0.97
N ILE A 159 -3.53 8.56 -0.47
CA ILE A 159 -2.31 8.57 0.34
C ILE A 159 -2.66 8.02 1.73
N ARG A 160 -2.03 6.91 2.10
CA ARG A 160 -2.20 6.19 3.37
C ARG A 160 -1.02 6.30 4.30
N GLY A 161 0.14 6.68 3.76
CA GLY A 161 1.37 6.85 4.53
C GLY A 161 2.27 7.93 3.93
N VAL A 162 2.94 8.66 4.81
CA VAL A 162 3.98 9.64 4.45
C VAL A 162 5.19 9.38 5.33
N VAL A 163 6.28 8.92 4.72
CA VAL A 163 7.49 8.51 5.45
C VAL A 163 8.69 9.38 5.05
N PRO A 164 9.74 9.45 5.89
CA PRO A 164 10.95 10.22 5.58
C PRO A 164 11.60 9.76 4.28
N ALA A 165 12.30 10.67 3.61
CA ALA A 165 13.01 10.39 2.36
C ALA A 165 14.40 9.78 2.62
N SER A 166 14.45 8.65 3.32
CA SER A 166 15.68 7.94 3.72
C SER A 166 15.59 6.44 3.43
N PRO A 167 16.71 5.69 3.50
CA PRO A 167 16.69 4.23 3.41
C PRO A 167 15.71 3.56 4.39
N GLU A 168 15.68 4.01 5.65
CA GLU A 168 14.74 3.52 6.67
C GLU A 168 13.30 3.88 6.32
N GLY A 169 13.11 5.02 5.63
CA GLY A 169 11.85 5.41 5.03
C GLY A 169 11.33 4.41 4.01
N VAL A 170 12.20 3.83 3.20
CA VAL A 170 11.82 2.79 2.21
C VAL A 170 11.32 1.54 2.93
N GLU A 171 12.01 1.11 3.99
CA GLU A 171 11.59 -0.03 4.82
C GLU A 171 10.21 0.20 5.44
N MET A 172 9.98 1.37 6.05
CA MET A 172 8.67 1.73 6.60
C MET A 172 7.58 1.82 5.51
N ALA A 173 7.92 2.24 4.29
CA ALA A 173 6.96 2.28 3.19
C ALA A 173 6.52 0.87 2.78
N ILE A 174 7.44 -0.10 2.80
CA ILE A 174 7.13 -1.51 2.53
C ILE A 174 6.22 -2.06 3.62
N ASP A 175 6.55 -1.86 4.90
CA ASP A 175 5.70 -2.34 6.01
C ASP A 175 4.27 -1.79 5.93
N LEU A 176 4.14 -0.50 5.57
CA LEU A 176 2.84 0.13 5.35
C LEU A 176 2.11 -0.43 4.11
N TRP A 177 2.85 -0.73 3.04
CA TRP A 177 2.27 -1.34 1.85
C TRP A 177 1.76 -2.76 2.13
N ASP A 178 2.56 -3.58 2.81
CA ASP A 178 2.18 -4.94 3.20
C ASP A 178 0.96 -4.92 4.12
N HIS A 179 0.92 -3.97 5.06
CA HIS A 179 -0.27 -3.72 5.87
C HIS A 179 -1.50 -3.40 5.00
N LEU A 180 -1.38 -2.51 4.00
CA LEU A 180 -2.49 -2.21 3.08
C LEU A 180 -2.96 -3.44 2.30
N GLN A 181 -2.04 -4.27 1.81
CA GLN A 181 -2.39 -5.48 1.05
C GLN A 181 -3.06 -6.56 1.92
N SER A 182 -2.83 -6.52 3.24
CA SER A 182 -3.48 -7.43 4.19
C SER A 182 -4.94 -7.05 4.50
N LEU A 183 -5.36 -5.83 4.15
CA LEU A 183 -6.72 -5.35 4.38
C LEU A 183 -7.66 -5.80 3.23
N PRO A 184 -8.95 -6.05 3.51
CA PRO A 184 -9.91 -6.29 2.45
C PRO A 184 -9.94 -5.09 1.47
N PRO A 185 -10.14 -5.31 0.16
CA PRO A 185 -10.31 -4.21 -0.78
C PRO A 185 -11.52 -3.37 -0.34
N GLY A 186 -11.26 -2.11 0.02
CA GLY A 186 -12.25 -1.15 0.51
C GLY A 186 -12.90 -0.34 -0.59
#